data_AF-A0A821MJE5-F1
#
_entry.id   AF-A0A821MJE5-F1
#
_cell.length_a   1.000
_cell.length_b   1.000
_cell.length_c   1.000
_cell.angle_alpha   90.00
_cell.angle_beta   90.00
_cell.angle_gamma   90.00
#
_symmetry.space_group_name_H-M   'P 1'
#
loop_
_entity.id
_entity.type
_entity.pdbx_description
1 polymer ?
#
loop_
_entity_poly.entity_id
_entity_poly.type
_entity_poly.pdbx_seq_one_letter_code
_entity_poly.pdbx_strand_id
1 'polypeptide(L)'
;MPNLEKLSLDVRVFVNETFIDGNNLKKNILNRMSQLKQFTFNISSSMFMNNEMNLLSNEDIQQTFNDFQYSKIICCVDHFQEYKQVLCHVYSYPFLMQHYEDVTNNFPGGLYPYVRLVSLYDERPFEHDFFIRISQSFPFMEKLSINNLHAQKQKESYKLINDKSNLSIIKYDHLIELQIDRAHDDYIEEFLCNTKTYLQNNIFFDVHY
;
A
#
# COMPACT_ATOMS: atom_id res chain seq x y z
N MET A 1 17.84 -22.09 15.09
CA MET A 1 18.67 -20.88 15.26
C MET A 1 18.49 -20.34 16.68
N PRO A 2 19.20 -20.88 17.68
CA PRO A 2 18.89 -20.61 19.09
C PRO A 2 19.29 -19.21 19.62
N ASN A 3 20.01 -18.38 18.85
CA ASN A 3 20.55 -17.10 19.33
C ASN A 3 20.06 -15.87 18.54
N LEU A 4 18.99 -15.98 17.75
CA LEU A 4 18.50 -14.84 16.96
C LEU A 4 17.73 -13.87 17.86
N GLU A 5 18.30 -12.69 18.12
CA GLU A 5 17.66 -11.67 18.97
C GLU A 5 16.79 -10.68 18.20
N LYS A 6 17.04 -10.51 16.90
CA LYS A 6 16.31 -9.58 16.03
C LYS A 6 15.92 -10.25 14.73
N LEU A 7 14.67 -10.06 14.32
CA LEU A 7 14.15 -10.58 13.05
C LEU A 7 13.26 -9.51 12.41
N SER A 8 13.55 -9.22 11.14
CA SER A 8 12.68 -8.47 10.24
C SER A 8 12.19 -9.43 9.18
N LEU A 9 10.88 -9.66 9.17
CA LEU A 9 10.22 -10.56 8.25
C LEU A 9 9.50 -9.76 7.19
N ASP A 10 9.73 -10.08 5.93
CA ASP A 10 9.00 -9.49 4.81
C ASP A 10 8.52 -10.63 3.91
N VAL A 11 7.20 -10.75 3.79
CA VAL A 11 6.54 -11.90 3.17
C VAL A 11 5.39 -11.42 2.31
N ARG A 12 5.42 -11.85 1.05
CA ARG A 12 4.28 -11.77 0.13
C ARG A 12 3.86 -13.17 -0.27
N VAL A 13 2.59 -13.52 -0.05
CA VAL A 13 2.08 -14.86 -0.33
C VAL A 13 0.73 -14.81 -1.02
N PHE A 14 0.54 -15.74 -1.96
CA PHE A 14 -0.78 -16.11 -2.44
C PHE A 14 -1.25 -17.33 -1.65
N VAL A 15 -2.34 -17.19 -0.88
CA VAL A 15 -2.86 -18.23 0.01
C VAL A 15 -4.21 -18.74 -0.51
N ASN A 16 -4.41 -20.05 -0.41
CA ASN A 16 -5.64 -20.68 -0.89
C ASN A 16 -6.77 -20.71 0.15
N GLU A 17 -6.42 -20.66 1.44
CA GLU A 17 -7.38 -20.95 2.52
C GLU A 17 -7.40 -19.86 3.60
N THR A 18 -6.26 -19.54 4.22
CA THR A 18 -6.22 -18.62 5.36
C THR A 18 -5.04 -17.66 5.29
N PHE A 19 -5.28 -16.41 5.70
CA PHE A 19 -4.24 -15.40 5.82
C PHE A 19 -3.22 -15.77 6.90
N ILE A 20 -2.00 -15.27 6.73
CA ILE A 20 -0.98 -15.33 7.79
C ILE A 20 -1.37 -14.30 8.87
N ASP A 21 -2.03 -14.79 9.91
CA ASP A 21 -2.50 -14.01 11.05
C ASP A 21 -1.53 -14.07 12.26
N GLY A 22 -1.89 -13.42 13.36
CA GLY A 22 -1.06 -13.40 14.57
C GLY A 22 -0.89 -14.79 15.21
N ASN A 23 -1.89 -15.67 15.09
CA ASN A 23 -1.80 -17.04 15.60
C ASN A 23 -0.74 -17.85 14.83
N ASN A 24 -0.71 -17.71 13.51
CA ASN A 24 0.28 -18.33 12.63
C ASN A 24 1.69 -17.88 13.00
N LEU A 25 1.92 -16.57 13.17
CA LEU A 25 3.25 -16.04 13.54
C LEU A 25 3.66 -16.47 14.96
N LYS A 26 2.73 -16.48 15.92
CA LYS A 26 3.00 -16.93 17.29
C LYS A 26 3.46 -18.38 17.32
N LYS A 27 2.71 -19.28 16.66
CA LYS A 27 2.98 -20.72 16.62
C LYS A 27 4.29 -21.05 15.89
N ASN A 28 4.55 -20.38 14.76
CA ASN A 28 5.65 -20.76 13.87
C ASN A 28 6.95 -19.98 14.12
N ILE A 29 6.88 -18.78 14.70
CA ILE A 29 8.06 -17.93 14.94
C ILE A 29 8.25 -17.72 16.44
N LEU A 30 7.35 -17.01 17.11
CA LEU A 30 7.58 -16.52 18.47
C LEU A 30 7.80 -17.66 19.48
N ASN A 31 6.98 -18.73 19.41
CA ASN A 31 7.12 -19.88 20.31
C ASN A 31 8.41 -20.68 20.07
N ARG A 32 9.03 -20.55 18.89
CA ARG A 32 10.25 -21.29 18.51
C ARG A 32 11.52 -20.47 18.68
N MET A 33 11.41 -19.15 18.75
CA MET A 33 12.53 -18.21 18.85
C MET A 33 12.48 -17.48 20.20
N SER A 34 12.73 -18.21 21.29
CA SER A 34 12.62 -17.68 22.66
C SER A 34 13.60 -16.55 23.00
N GLN A 35 14.66 -16.37 22.22
CA GLN A 35 15.63 -15.28 22.39
C GLN A 35 15.27 -14.02 21.58
N LEU A 36 14.17 -14.05 20.81
CA LEU A 36 13.79 -12.95 19.95
C LEU A 36 13.29 -11.77 20.79
N LYS A 37 14.07 -10.68 20.81
CA LYS A 37 13.76 -9.45 21.54
C LYS A 37 13.10 -8.41 20.64
N GLN A 38 13.39 -8.44 19.34
CA GLN A 38 12.80 -7.53 18.37
C GLN A 38 12.27 -8.33 17.19
N PHE A 39 10.96 -8.26 16.98
CA PHE A 39 10.31 -8.84 15.82
C PHE A 39 9.56 -7.75 15.09
N THR A 40 9.96 -7.51 13.84
CA THR A 40 9.26 -6.61 12.92
C THR A 40 8.83 -7.40 11.72
N PHE A 41 7.66 -7.08 11.17
CA PHE A 41 7.17 -7.80 10.01
C PHE A 41 6.35 -6.92 9.07
N ASN A 42 6.37 -7.32 7.80
CA ASN A 42 5.54 -6.86 6.71
C ASN A 42 4.98 -8.11 6.02
N ILE A 43 3.67 -8.29 6.03
CA ILE A 43 3.03 -9.47 5.48
C ILE A 43 1.90 -9.03 4.56
N SER A 44 2.08 -9.25 3.26
CA SER A 44 1.01 -9.10 2.26
C SER A 44 0.54 -10.48 1.84
N SER A 45 -0.74 -10.75 2.00
CA SER A 45 -1.37 -12.00 1.60
C SER A 45 -2.52 -11.70 0.65
N SER A 46 -2.66 -12.49 -0.40
CA SER A 46 -3.84 -12.42 -1.26
C SER A 46 -4.46 -13.79 -1.48
N MET A 47 -5.78 -13.82 -1.66
CA MET A 47 -6.56 -15.04 -1.83
C MET A 47 -7.76 -14.81 -2.75
N PHE A 48 -8.27 -15.86 -3.40
CA PHE A 48 -9.55 -15.78 -4.10
C PHE A 48 -10.72 -15.74 -3.12
N MET A 49 -11.70 -14.88 -3.38
CA MET A 49 -13.00 -14.91 -2.71
C MET A 49 -13.75 -16.17 -3.14
N ASN A 50 -14.05 -17.02 -2.17
CA ASN A 50 -15.05 -18.07 -2.32
C ASN A 50 -16.40 -17.52 -1.83
N ASN A 51 -17.50 -17.92 -2.48
CA ASN A 51 -18.86 -17.43 -2.19
C ASN A 51 -19.31 -17.61 -0.72
N GLU A 52 -18.59 -18.40 0.09
CA GLU A 52 -18.93 -18.73 1.47
C GLU A 52 -18.00 -18.07 2.52
N MET A 53 -17.00 -17.28 2.12
CA MET A 53 -16.17 -16.58 3.11
C MET A 53 -16.95 -15.39 3.67
N ASN A 54 -17.25 -15.44 4.97
CA ASN A 54 -17.53 -14.23 5.75
C ASN A 54 -16.38 -13.26 5.48
N LEU A 55 -16.70 -12.10 4.88
CA LEU A 55 -15.71 -11.10 4.51
C LEU A 55 -14.94 -10.67 5.75
N LEU A 56 -13.69 -11.13 5.88
CA LEU A 56 -12.83 -10.78 7.00
C LEU A 56 -12.65 -9.26 7.02
N SER A 57 -12.88 -8.67 8.19
CA SER A 57 -12.66 -7.25 8.44
C SER A 57 -11.23 -7.00 8.92
N ASN A 58 -10.82 -5.72 8.92
CA ASN A 58 -9.57 -5.30 9.55
C ASN A 58 -9.53 -5.70 11.02
N GLU A 59 -10.65 -5.56 11.71
CA GLU A 59 -10.81 -5.86 13.13
C GLU A 59 -10.63 -7.35 13.40
N ASP A 60 -11.20 -8.23 12.57
CA ASP A 60 -11.06 -9.68 12.71
C ASP A 60 -9.59 -10.11 12.66
N ILE A 61 -8.84 -9.59 11.67
CA ILE A 61 -7.42 -9.89 11.53
C ILE A 61 -6.62 -9.27 12.67
N GLN A 62 -6.87 -8.01 13.01
CA GLN A 62 -6.12 -7.32 14.06
C GLN A 62 -6.27 -7.99 15.43
N GLN A 63 -7.45 -8.55 15.73
CA GLN A 63 -7.68 -9.30 16.98
C GLN A 63 -6.77 -10.52 17.14
N THR A 64 -6.32 -11.13 16.05
CA THR A 64 -5.38 -12.27 16.11
C THR A 64 -4.00 -11.88 16.64
N PHE A 65 -3.69 -10.58 16.67
CA PHE A 65 -2.42 -10.03 17.14
C PHE A 65 -2.49 -9.44 18.57
N ASN A 66 -3.61 -9.61 19.29
CA ASN A 66 -3.79 -9.03 20.63
C ASN A 66 -2.69 -9.42 21.65
N ASP A 67 -2.07 -10.58 21.48
CA ASP A 67 -0.99 -11.06 22.34
C ASP A 67 0.41 -10.55 21.96
N PHE A 68 0.56 -9.77 20.89
CA PHE A 68 1.85 -9.28 20.41
C PHE A 68 2.31 -8.07 21.24
N GLN A 69 3.16 -8.32 22.23
CA GLN A 69 3.61 -7.31 23.20
C GLN A 69 4.53 -6.20 22.64
N TYR A 70 5.04 -6.32 21.41
CA TYR A 70 6.22 -5.56 20.99
C TYR A 70 6.00 -4.50 19.90
N SER A 71 4.78 -4.38 19.34
CA SER A 71 4.49 -3.37 18.31
C SER A 71 3.01 -3.16 18.14
N LYS A 72 2.60 -1.90 17.90
CA LYS A 72 1.27 -1.62 17.34
C LYS A 72 1.18 -2.31 15.98
N ILE A 73 0.16 -3.13 15.77
CA ILE A 73 -0.08 -3.80 14.49
C ILE A 73 -1.08 -3.00 13.68
N ILE A 74 -0.75 -2.75 12.42
CA ILE A 74 -1.65 -2.14 11.44
C ILE A 74 -2.09 -3.23 10.46
N CYS A 75 -3.38 -3.22 10.11
CA CYS A 75 -3.99 -4.14 9.18
C CYS A 75 -4.84 -3.35 8.17
N CYS A 76 -4.75 -3.75 6.91
CA CYS A 76 -5.62 -3.30 5.83
C CYS A 76 -6.10 -4.51 5.04
N VAL A 77 -7.40 -4.67 4.93
CA VAL A 77 -8.07 -5.73 4.18
C VAL A 77 -8.90 -5.07 3.09
N ASP A 78 -8.57 -5.43 1.86
CA ASP A 78 -9.19 -4.93 0.65
C ASP A 78 -9.90 -6.06 -0.09
N HIS A 79 -11.14 -5.76 -0.50
CA HIS A 79 -12.01 -6.72 -1.17
C HIS A 79 -12.23 -6.26 -2.61
N PHE A 80 -11.62 -6.98 -3.54
CA PHE A 80 -11.66 -6.76 -4.97
C PHE A 80 -12.71 -7.66 -5.63
N GLN A 81 -13.91 -7.12 -5.85
CA GLN A 81 -15.08 -7.87 -6.31
C GLN A 81 -14.98 -8.29 -7.78
N GLU A 82 -14.38 -7.46 -8.63
CA GLU A 82 -14.22 -7.73 -10.06
C GLU A 82 -13.29 -8.93 -10.27
N TYR A 83 -12.17 -8.97 -9.54
CA TYR A 83 -11.20 -10.06 -9.59
C TYR A 83 -11.50 -11.20 -8.62
N LYS A 84 -12.57 -11.08 -7.81
CA LYS A 84 -12.89 -12.01 -6.72
C LYS A 84 -11.65 -12.29 -5.86
N GLN A 85 -10.98 -11.25 -5.39
CA GLN A 85 -9.75 -11.36 -4.64
C GLN A 85 -9.85 -10.57 -3.33
N VAL A 86 -9.30 -11.12 -2.25
CA VAL A 86 -9.09 -10.38 -1.01
C VAL A 86 -7.59 -10.20 -0.83
N LEU A 87 -7.18 -8.98 -0.54
CA LEU A 87 -5.81 -8.64 -0.13
C LEU A 87 -5.83 -8.27 1.34
N CYS A 88 -4.89 -8.83 2.09
CA CYS A 88 -4.68 -8.51 3.49
C CYS A 88 -3.21 -8.12 3.68
N HIS A 89 -3.01 -6.89 4.13
CA HIS A 89 -1.71 -6.35 4.46
C HIS A 89 -1.62 -6.10 5.96
N VAL A 90 -0.66 -6.75 6.62
CA VAL A 90 -0.43 -6.61 8.07
C VAL A 90 1.03 -6.34 8.35
N TYR A 91 1.30 -5.36 9.20
CA TYR A 91 2.67 -5.02 9.58
C TYR A 91 2.80 -4.47 11.00
N SER A 92 4.02 -4.61 11.54
CA SER A 92 4.44 -3.98 12.78
C SER A 92 4.74 -2.49 12.57
N TYR A 93 4.27 -1.64 13.47
CA TYR A 93 4.61 -0.21 13.50
C TYR A 93 5.76 0.09 14.48
N PRO A 94 6.73 0.96 14.13
CA PRO A 94 6.85 1.70 12.86
C PRO A 94 7.17 0.79 11.67
N PHE A 95 6.70 1.19 10.48
CA PHE A 95 7.02 0.48 9.24
C PHE A 95 8.46 0.80 8.82
N LEU A 96 9.31 -0.21 8.72
CA LEU A 96 10.74 -0.07 8.47
C LEU A 96 11.20 -0.59 7.10
N MET A 97 10.29 -1.12 6.28
CA MET A 97 10.65 -1.64 4.96
C MET A 97 10.81 -0.51 3.95
N GLN A 98 11.62 -0.78 2.92
CA GLN A 98 11.87 0.16 1.84
C GLN A 98 10.80 0.15 0.75
N HIS A 99 9.96 -0.87 0.70
CA HIS A 99 8.88 -0.98 -0.28
C HIS A 99 7.53 -1.06 0.42
N TYR A 100 6.51 -0.52 -0.23
CA TYR A 100 5.10 -0.68 0.15
C TYR A 100 4.32 -1.01 -1.12
N GLU A 101 3.92 -2.27 -1.24
CA GLU A 101 3.26 -2.78 -2.43
C GLU A 101 1.73 -2.75 -2.30
N ASP A 102 1.04 -2.73 -3.43
CA ASP A 102 -0.42 -2.78 -3.58
C ASP A 102 -1.20 -1.78 -2.70
N VAL A 103 -0.78 -0.51 -2.64
CA VAL A 103 -1.55 0.53 -1.92
C VAL A 103 -2.86 0.81 -2.64
N THR A 104 -3.96 0.68 -1.92
CA THR A 104 -5.34 0.83 -2.42
C THR A 104 -5.97 2.15 -1.95
N ASN A 105 -7.14 2.53 -2.48
CA ASN A 105 -7.88 3.71 -2.02
C ASN A 105 -8.31 3.63 -0.54
N ASN A 106 -8.32 2.44 0.08
CA ASN A 106 -8.60 2.29 1.50
C ASN A 106 -7.41 2.63 2.39
N PHE A 107 -6.23 2.90 1.80
CA PHE A 107 -5.05 3.33 2.53
C PHE A 107 -5.35 4.56 3.40
N PRO A 108 -5.24 4.45 4.73
CA PRO A 108 -5.65 5.52 5.65
C PRO A 108 -4.66 6.68 5.69
N GLY A 109 -3.49 6.54 5.04
CA GLY A 109 -2.38 7.47 5.19
C GLY A 109 -1.45 7.08 6.34
N GLY A 110 -0.77 8.08 6.90
CA GLY A 110 0.29 7.91 7.91
C GLY A 110 1.64 8.39 7.38
N LEU A 111 2.73 8.22 8.15
CA LEU A 111 4.07 8.64 7.75
C LEU A 111 5.00 7.44 7.65
N TYR A 112 5.60 7.24 6.48
CA TYR A 112 6.44 6.09 6.15
C TYR A 112 7.81 6.56 5.63
N PRO A 113 8.69 7.07 6.51
CA PRO A 113 9.92 7.75 6.09
C PRO A 113 11.00 6.81 5.56
N TYR A 114 10.84 5.49 5.75
CA TYR A 114 11.78 4.47 5.27
C TYR A 114 11.41 3.92 3.89
N VAL A 115 10.18 4.14 3.43
CA VAL A 115 9.72 3.67 2.13
C VAL A 115 10.34 4.51 1.01
N ARG A 116 10.79 3.82 -0.03
CA ARG A 116 11.38 4.35 -1.26
C ARG A 116 10.63 3.87 -2.50
N LEU A 117 10.04 2.68 -2.46
CA LEU A 117 9.30 2.08 -3.57
C LEU A 117 7.84 1.92 -3.18
N VAL A 118 6.93 2.44 -3.99
CA VAL A 118 5.49 2.30 -3.78
C VAL A 118 4.85 1.78 -5.05
N SER A 119 3.96 0.79 -4.93
CA SER A 119 3.07 0.40 -6.02
C SER A 119 1.62 0.64 -5.63
N LEU A 120 0.82 1.18 -6.55
CA LEU A 120 -0.60 1.48 -6.36
C LEU A 120 -1.44 0.49 -7.16
N TYR A 121 -2.47 -0.09 -6.54
CA TYR A 121 -3.41 -0.99 -7.20
C TYR A 121 -4.81 -0.89 -6.58
N ASP A 122 -5.86 -0.75 -7.40
CA ASP A 122 -7.25 -0.81 -6.95
C ASP A 122 -8.21 -1.07 -8.13
N GLU A 123 -9.41 -1.58 -7.83
CA GLU A 123 -10.56 -1.66 -8.76
C GLU A 123 -11.35 -0.35 -8.84
N ARG A 124 -11.00 0.63 -7.99
CA ARG A 124 -11.58 1.98 -8.02
C ARG A 124 -10.56 2.96 -8.59
N PRO A 125 -11.00 3.97 -9.36
CA PRO A 125 -10.10 5.01 -9.83
C PRO A 125 -9.34 5.71 -8.70
N PHE A 126 -8.09 6.09 -8.95
CA PHE A 126 -7.34 6.95 -8.05
C PHE A 126 -7.60 8.42 -8.39
N GLU A 127 -8.27 9.14 -7.50
CA GLU A 127 -8.53 10.58 -7.67
C GLU A 127 -7.37 11.43 -7.13
N HIS A 128 -7.36 12.73 -7.45
CA HIS A 128 -6.30 13.66 -7.04
C HIS A 128 -5.99 13.63 -5.52
N ASP A 129 -7.03 13.58 -4.68
CA ASP A 129 -6.88 13.53 -3.21
C ASP A 129 -6.17 12.25 -2.73
N PHE A 130 -6.26 11.16 -3.49
CA PHE A 130 -5.50 9.96 -3.21
C PHE A 130 -4.01 10.21 -3.42
N PHE A 131 -3.63 10.82 -4.55
CA PHE A 131 -2.23 11.15 -4.83
C PHE A 131 -1.65 12.18 -3.83
N ILE A 132 -2.45 13.14 -3.36
CA ILE A 132 -2.08 14.01 -2.22
C ILE A 132 -1.71 13.14 -1.01
N ARG A 133 -2.57 12.19 -0.63
CA ARG A 133 -2.32 11.29 0.51
C ARG A 133 -1.05 10.47 0.32
N ILE A 134 -0.82 9.92 -0.89
CA ILE A 134 0.40 9.17 -1.23
C ILE A 134 1.64 10.07 -1.04
N SER A 135 1.64 11.29 -1.59
CA SER A 135 2.80 12.20 -1.48
C SER A 135 3.13 12.55 -0.02
N GLN A 136 2.10 12.76 0.81
CA GLN A 136 2.28 13.08 2.24
C GLN A 136 2.75 11.86 3.05
N SER A 137 2.31 10.66 2.66
CA SER A 137 2.65 9.44 3.37
C SER A 137 4.05 8.93 3.09
N PHE A 138 4.55 9.16 1.88
CA PHE A 138 5.84 8.64 1.42
C PHE A 138 6.77 9.79 1.00
N PRO A 139 7.24 10.62 1.97
CA PRO A 139 7.97 11.85 1.65
C PRO A 139 9.31 11.63 0.95
N PHE A 140 9.88 10.43 1.05
CA PHE A 140 11.16 10.06 0.43
C PHE A 140 11.00 9.01 -0.68
N MET A 141 9.80 8.87 -1.25
CA MET A 141 9.56 7.92 -2.34
C MET A 141 10.42 8.25 -3.56
N GLU A 142 11.16 7.25 -4.02
CA GLU A 142 12.04 7.30 -5.19
C GLU A 142 11.37 6.68 -6.42
N LYS A 143 10.52 5.66 -6.21
CA LYS A 143 9.82 4.94 -7.27
C LYS A 143 8.34 4.81 -6.98
N LEU A 144 7.51 5.15 -7.95
CA LEU A 144 6.06 4.97 -7.94
C LEU A 144 5.64 4.12 -9.14
N SER A 145 4.98 2.98 -8.91
CA SER A 145 4.30 2.21 -9.94
C SER A 145 2.78 2.34 -9.77
N ILE A 146 2.05 2.53 -10.87
CA ILE A 146 0.60 2.69 -10.88
C ILE A 146 0.00 1.62 -11.78
N ASN A 147 -0.87 0.78 -11.21
CA ASN A 147 -1.64 -0.21 -11.93
C ASN A 147 -3.12 -0.08 -11.63
N ASN A 148 -3.87 0.54 -12.55
CA ASN A 148 -5.29 0.78 -12.38
C ASN A 148 -5.95 1.06 -13.74
N LEU A 149 -6.83 0.18 -14.20
CA LEU A 149 -7.45 0.30 -15.53
C LEU A 149 -8.62 1.30 -15.58
N HIS A 150 -9.02 1.85 -14.43
CA HIS A 150 -10.22 2.67 -14.35
C HIS A 150 -9.91 4.17 -14.49
N ALA A 151 -10.69 4.84 -15.33
CA ALA A 151 -10.63 6.28 -15.56
C ALA A 151 -10.98 7.08 -14.30
N GLN A 152 -10.31 8.21 -14.09
CA GLN A 152 -10.62 9.18 -13.04
C GLN A 152 -12.01 9.78 -13.28
N LYS A 153 -12.86 9.78 -12.24
CA LYS A 153 -14.22 10.30 -12.36
C LYS A 153 -14.28 11.81 -12.14
N GLN A 154 -13.33 12.39 -11.39
CA GLN A 154 -13.39 13.78 -10.96
C GLN A 154 -12.53 14.73 -11.82
N LYS A 155 -12.03 14.25 -12.96
CA LYS A 155 -11.15 14.99 -13.88
C LYS A 155 -11.74 16.33 -14.36
N GLU A 156 -13.03 16.34 -14.70
CA GLU A 156 -13.72 17.55 -15.19
C GLU A 156 -13.99 18.56 -14.08
N SER A 157 -14.33 18.10 -12.87
CA SER A 157 -14.48 18.97 -11.71
C SER A 157 -13.18 19.73 -11.43
N TYR A 158 -12.01 19.09 -11.54
CA TYR A 158 -10.74 19.79 -11.31
C TYR A 158 -10.37 20.81 -12.38
N LYS A 159 -10.83 20.62 -13.62
CA LYS A 159 -10.65 21.56 -14.74
C LYS A 159 -11.58 22.78 -14.62
N LEU A 160 -12.81 22.59 -14.12
CA LEU A 160 -13.82 23.65 -13.95
C LEU A 160 -13.58 24.52 -12.71
N ILE A 161 -12.97 24.00 -11.64
CA ILE A 161 -12.70 24.77 -10.41
C ILE A 161 -11.38 25.55 -10.48
N ASN A 162 -10.86 25.81 -11.68
CA ASN A 162 -9.61 26.56 -11.92
C ASN A 162 -9.68 28.04 -11.51
N ASP A 163 -10.86 28.60 -11.22
CA ASP A 163 -10.96 30.02 -10.82
C ASP A 163 -11.04 30.27 -9.31
N LYS A 164 -11.35 29.27 -8.44
CA LYS A 164 -11.58 29.54 -7.00
C LYS A 164 -11.25 28.43 -5.98
N SER A 165 -10.81 27.23 -6.35
CA SER A 165 -10.39 26.24 -5.33
C SER A 165 -8.87 26.07 -5.29
N ASN A 166 -8.31 26.31 -4.11
CA ASN A 166 -6.94 25.97 -3.74
C ASN A 166 -6.80 24.45 -3.64
N LEU A 167 -6.84 23.72 -4.76
CA LEU A 167 -6.37 22.34 -4.75
C LEU A 167 -4.87 22.36 -4.43
N SER A 168 -4.48 21.52 -3.48
CA SER A 168 -3.09 21.46 -3.02
C SER A 168 -2.23 20.88 -4.12
N ILE A 169 -1.16 21.58 -4.49
CA ILE A 169 -0.17 21.06 -5.44
C ILE A 169 0.49 19.84 -4.81
N ILE A 170 0.42 18.71 -5.51
CA ILE A 170 1.11 17.48 -5.14
C ILE A 170 2.59 17.64 -5.49
N LYS A 171 3.48 17.32 -4.56
CA LYS A 171 4.93 17.36 -4.77
C LYS A 171 5.54 16.02 -4.45
N TYR A 172 6.27 15.49 -5.42
CA TYR A 172 7.06 14.28 -5.26
C TYR A 172 8.55 14.62 -5.29
N ASP A 173 9.03 15.19 -4.18
CA ASP A 173 10.37 15.80 -4.08
C ASP A 173 11.53 14.80 -4.23
N HIS A 174 11.30 13.49 -4.17
CA HIS A 174 12.35 12.48 -4.27
C HIS A 174 12.11 11.47 -5.39
N LEU A 175 11.01 11.61 -6.14
CA LEU A 175 10.64 10.66 -7.18
C LEU A 175 11.61 10.78 -8.34
N ILE A 176 12.24 9.66 -8.68
CA ILE A 176 13.17 9.52 -9.80
C ILE A 176 12.64 8.56 -10.86
N GLU A 177 11.66 7.72 -10.51
CA GLU A 177 11.06 6.75 -11.42
C GLU A 177 9.53 6.69 -11.25
N LEU A 178 8.80 6.88 -12.35
CA LEU A 178 7.35 6.70 -12.43
C LEU A 178 7.04 5.63 -13.49
N GLN A 179 6.39 4.55 -13.06
CA GLN A 179 5.92 3.47 -13.91
C GLN A 179 4.40 3.49 -13.98
N ILE A 180 3.86 3.51 -15.19
CA ILE A 180 2.43 3.40 -15.46
C ILE A 180 2.19 2.05 -16.14
N ASP A 181 1.74 1.08 -15.35
CA ASP A 181 1.65 -0.34 -15.72
C ASP A 181 0.19 -0.76 -15.86
N ARG A 182 -0.25 -1.11 -17.08
CA ARG A 182 -1.65 -1.54 -17.35
C ARG A 182 -2.65 -0.57 -16.72
N ALA A 183 -2.48 0.72 -16.97
CA ALA A 183 -3.28 1.76 -16.35
C ALA A 183 -3.99 2.65 -17.36
N HIS A 184 -5.07 3.31 -16.93
CA HIS A 184 -5.79 4.28 -17.73
C HIS A 184 -4.92 5.51 -18.03
N ASP A 185 -5.10 6.14 -19.20
CA ASP A 185 -4.30 7.29 -19.65
C ASP A 185 -4.47 8.54 -18.77
N ASP A 186 -5.59 8.64 -18.05
CA ASP A 186 -5.81 9.65 -17.01
C ASP A 186 -4.65 9.78 -16.01
N TYR A 187 -3.98 8.67 -15.65
CA TYR A 187 -2.83 8.73 -14.73
C TYR A 187 -1.59 9.34 -15.39
N ILE A 188 -1.46 9.25 -16.71
CA ILE A 188 -0.42 9.98 -17.45
C ILE A 188 -0.74 11.47 -17.42
N GLU A 189 -2.00 11.85 -17.65
CA GLU A 189 -2.44 13.25 -17.59
C GLU A 189 -2.24 13.86 -16.20
N GLU A 190 -2.57 13.13 -15.14
CA GLU A 190 -2.46 13.58 -13.75
C GLU A 190 -1.01 13.94 -13.37
N PHE A 191 -0.02 13.24 -13.92
CA PHE A 191 1.39 13.44 -13.58
C PHE A 191 2.15 14.32 -14.58
N LEU A 192 1.81 14.28 -15.87
CA LEU A 192 2.57 14.99 -16.91
C LEU A 192 1.86 16.23 -17.46
N CYS A 193 0.52 16.25 -17.45
CA CYS A 193 -0.26 17.31 -18.09
C CYS A 193 -0.93 18.24 -17.08
N ASN A 194 -1.19 17.77 -15.86
CA ASN A 194 -1.88 18.53 -14.82
C ASN A 194 -0.89 19.46 -14.09
N THR A 195 -1.19 20.77 -14.06
CA THR A 195 -0.37 21.78 -13.36
C THR A 195 -0.35 21.62 -11.84
N LYS A 196 -1.13 20.67 -11.31
CA LYS A 196 -1.27 20.41 -9.87
C LYS A 196 -0.38 19.29 -9.36
N THR A 197 0.42 18.67 -10.23
CA THR A 197 1.45 17.69 -9.84
C THR A 197 2.82 18.23 -10.24
N TYR A 198 3.71 18.34 -9.26
CA TYR A 198 5.09 18.75 -9.46
C TYR A 198 6.02 17.55 -9.35
N LEU A 199 6.73 17.30 -10.44
CA LEU A 199 7.75 16.29 -10.59
C LEU A 199 9.12 16.95 -10.74
N GLN A 200 10.17 16.30 -10.23
CA GLN A 200 11.53 16.79 -10.47
C GLN A 200 11.88 16.73 -11.97
N ASN A 201 12.82 17.59 -12.38
CA ASN A 201 13.38 17.50 -13.72
C ASN A 201 14.24 16.22 -13.81
N ASN A 202 14.06 15.42 -14.87
CA ASN A 202 14.76 14.16 -15.17
C ASN A 202 14.25 12.90 -14.45
N ILE A 203 12.93 12.76 -14.28
CA ILE A 203 12.34 11.49 -13.88
C ILE A 203 12.40 10.48 -15.04
N PHE A 204 12.77 9.24 -14.74
CA PHE A 204 12.57 8.11 -15.64
C PHE A 204 11.09 7.76 -15.67
N PHE A 205 10.49 7.85 -16.86
CA PHE A 205 9.07 7.59 -17.07
C PHE A 205 8.92 6.38 -17.98
N ASP A 206 8.28 5.34 -17.48
CA ASP A 206 8.02 4.09 -18.20
C ASP A 206 6.53 3.81 -18.28
N VAL A 207 6.06 3.37 -19.45
CA VAL A 207 4.65 3.09 -19.70
C VAL A 207 4.53 1.73 -20.37
N HIS A 208 3.84 0.82 -19.70
CA HIS A 208 3.57 -0.53 -20.18
C HIS A 208 2.06 -0.73 -20.35
N TYR A 209 1.62 -0.96 -21.59
CA TYR A 209 0.22 -1.26 -21.94
C TYR A 209 -0.04 -2.77 -21.99
#